data_AF-A0A0H2RW00-F1
#
_entry.id   AF-A0A0H2RW00-F1
#
_cell.length_a   1.000
_cell.length_b   1.000
_cell.length_c   1.000
_cell.angle_alpha   90.00
_cell.angle_beta   90.00
_cell.angle_gamma   90.00
#
_symmetry.space_group_name_H-M   'P 1'
#
loop_
_entity.id
_entity.type
_entity.pdbx_description
1 polymer ?
#
loop_
_entity_poly.entity_id
_entity_poly.type
_entity_poly.pdbx_seq_one_letter_code
_entity_poly.pdbx_strand_id
1 'polypeptide(L)'
;MDAIVAKFQSSALEEGLRRMQTNQDYFRNSFMNIATVAIFFSSIAASTLQFSYQNSAGSGPTWDAVNNLWFASLVLSTASATNGFLGATVYQSPEYLSRANNLEYHLLQLWFSTCPSFFLTLAGAMFLFGLCTFTFSSGQDSLTRLLTVLFTAGNSTVLLLVYFMVFSPSFRAAVHKIPFLMKASLYAPFIVIALGWCFIFDYIADSLHVQHRPRWFHKATEIVGRLLDSLGMRTAVRRWLLRGQVNSGVWFSLLD
;
A
#
# COMPACT_ATOMS: atom_id res chain seq x y z
N MET A 1 51.17 2.42 32.33
CA MET A 1 50.88 1.84 31.00
C MET A 1 49.84 0.73 31.12
N ASP A 2 50.03 -0.22 32.05
CA ASP A 2 49.23 -1.47 32.13
C ASP A 2 47.75 -1.27 32.49
N ALA A 3 47.43 -0.29 33.35
CA ALA A 3 46.03 0.03 33.68
C ALA A 3 45.23 0.58 32.48
N ILE A 4 45.91 1.22 31.51
CA ILE A 4 45.27 1.74 30.29
C ILE A 4 45.03 0.59 29.32
N VAL A 5 46.01 -0.29 29.14
CA VAL A 5 45.90 -1.51 28.31
C VAL A 5 44.81 -2.44 28.83
N ALA A 6 44.71 -2.63 30.15
CA ALA A 6 43.65 -3.41 30.78
C ALA A 6 42.24 -2.83 30.55
N LYS A 7 42.12 -1.50 30.45
CA LYS A 7 40.85 -0.82 30.17
C LYS A 7 40.43 -0.96 28.70
N PHE A 8 41.39 -0.95 27.77
CA PHE A 8 41.15 -1.24 26.35
C PHE A 8 40.84 -2.71 26.06
N GLN A 9 41.30 -3.63 26.92
CA GLN A 9 40.97 -5.06 26.85
C GLN A 9 39.77 -5.44 27.73
N SER A 10 39.06 -4.46 28.29
CA SER A 10 37.90 -4.75 29.11
C SER A 10 36.76 -5.31 28.26
N SER A 11 36.11 -6.36 28.75
CA SER A 11 34.93 -6.96 28.12
C SER A 11 33.80 -5.94 27.88
N ALA A 12 33.73 -4.90 28.70
CA ALA A 12 32.79 -3.80 28.55
C ALA A 12 33.06 -2.94 27.29
N LEU A 13 34.32 -2.71 26.92
CA LEU A 13 34.67 -1.98 25.69
C LEU A 13 34.39 -2.83 24.45
N GLU A 14 34.75 -4.11 24.48
CA GLU A 14 34.45 -5.05 23.39
C GLU A 14 32.93 -5.16 23.15
N GLU A 15 32.15 -5.28 24.22
CA GLU A 15 30.70 -5.30 24.16
C GLU A 15 30.12 -3.98 23.62
N GLY A 16 30.67 -2.85 24.06
CA GLY A 16 30.28 -1.52 23.55
C GLY A 16 30.55 -1.38 22.05
N LEU A 17 31.73 -1.80 21.60
CA LEU A 17 32.14 -1.77 20.19
C LEU A 17 31.24 -2.68 19.34
N ARG A 18 30.96 -3.90 19.80
CA ARG A 18 30.04 -4.83 19.13
C ARG A 18 28.64 -4.25 18.98
N ARG A 19 28.12 -3.59 20.01
CA ARG A 19 26.81 -2.92 19.96
C ARG A 19 26.80 -1.77 18.95
N MET A 20 27.87 -0.98 18.89
CA MET A 20 28.00 0.11 17.90
C MET A 20 28.01 -0.45 16.48
N GLN A 21 28.83 -1.48 16.21
CA GLN A 21 28.89 -2.14 14.92
C GLN A 21 27.53 -2.72 14.51
N THR A 22 26.86 -3.43 15.42
CA THR A 22 25.55 -4.04 15.17
C THR A 22 24.50 -2.99 14.83
N ASN A 23 24.49 -1.85 15.54
CA ASN A 23 23.58 -0.74 15.25
C ASN A 23 23.87 -0.10 13.90
N GLN A 24 25.14 0.10 13.53
CA GLN A 24 25.52 0.65 12.23
C GLN A 24 25.10 -0.29 11.09
N ASP A 25 25.33 -1.59 11.22
CA ASP A 25 24.90 -2.58 10.23
C ASP A 25 23.37 -2.61 10.10
N TYR A 26 22.64 -2.52 11.22
CA TYR A 26 21.18 -2.44 11.21
C TYR A 26 20.67 -1.23 10.42
N PHE A 27 21.17 -0.02 10.72
CA PHE A 27 20.75 1.20 10.02
C PHE A 27 21.09 1.14 8.53
N ARG A 28 22.32 0.74 8.19
CA ARG A 28 22.75 0.56 6.79
C ARG A 28 21.81 -0.38 6.05
N ASN A 29 21.54 -1.55 6.61
CA ASN A 29 20.70 -2.55 5.95
C ASN A 29 19.27 -2.05 5.79
N SER A 30 18.73 -1.33 6.78
CA SER A 30 17.40 -0.72 6.69
C SER A 30 17.32 0.31 5.54
N PHE A 31 18.30 1.21 5.43
CA PHE A 31 18.38 2.19 4.35
C PHE A 31 18.52 1.54 2.97
N MET A 32 19.37 0.52 2.86
CA MET A 32 19.55 -0.24 1.61
C MET A 32 18.28 -1.00 1.20
N ASN A 33 17.54 -1.56 2.16
CA ASN A 33 16.27 -2.22 1.90
C ASN A 33 15.22 -1.23 1.37
N ILE A 34 15.11 -0.04 2.00
CA ILE A 34 14.21 1.02 1.53
C ILE A 34 14.57 1.45 0.11
N ALA A 35 15.86 1.66 -0.18
CA ALA A 35 16.32 2.02 -1.51
C ALA A 35 16.01 0.94 -2.55
N THR A 36 16.17 -0.34 -2.19
CA THR A 36 15.87 -1.48 -3.07
C THR A 36 14.39 -1.53 -3.42
N VAL A 37 13.50 -1.39 -2.43
CA VAL A 37 12.05 -1.36 -2.66
C VAL A 37 11.66 -0.16 -3.54
N ALA A 38 12.28 0.99 -3.31
CA ALA A 38 12.06 2.17 -4.13
C ALA A 38 12.50 1.96 -5.60
N ILE A 39 13.67 1.38 -5.84
CA ILE A 39 14.13 1.07 -7.21
C ILE A 39 13.18 0.10 -7.90
N PHE A 40 12.76 -0.96 -7.19
CA PHE A 40 11.77 -1.91 -7.71
C PHE A 40 10.47 -1.19 -8.11
N PHE A 41 9.99 -0.29 -7.25
CA PHE A 41 8.78 0.47 -7.52
C PHE A 41 8.92 1.44 -8.70
N SER A 42 10.08 2.09 -8.81
CA SER A 42 10.42 2.95 -9.96
C SER A 42 10.43 2.16 -11.28
N SER A 43 10.95 0.93 -11.26
CA SER A 43 10.93 0.03 -12.43
C SER A 43 9.50 -0.33 -12.86
N ILE A 44 8.62 -0.65 -11.91
CA ILE A 44 7.21 -0.92 -12.21
C ILE A 44 6.54 0.34 -12.76
N ALA A 45 6.72 1.50 -12.11
CA ALA A 45 6.14 2.76 -12.55
C ALA A 45 6.59 3.14 -13.97
N ALA A 46 7.87 2.97 -14.28
CA ALA A 46 8.42 3.21 -15.62
C ALA A 46 7.82 2.26 -16.66
N SER A 47 7.64 0.98 -16.31
CA SER A 47 7.03 -0.01 -17.19
C SER A 47 5.55 0.31 -17.45
N THR A 48 4.81 0.74 -16.43
CA THR A 48 3.42 1.17 -16.63
C THR A 48 3.33 2.39 -17.52
N LEU A 49 4.25 3.36 -17.34
CA LEU A 49 4.30 4.59 -18.14
C LEU A 49 4.53 4.30 -19.63
N GLN A 50 5.30 3.27 -19.95
CA GLN A 50 5.44 2.81 -21.34
C GLN A 50 4.10 2.37 -21.93
N PHE A 51 3.21 1.76 -21.13
CA PHE A 51 1.88 1.34 -21.59
C PHE A 51 0.87 2.50 -21.74
N SER A 52 0.93 3.57 -20.94
CA SER A 52 0.05 4.74 -21.17
C SER A 52 0.54 5.60 -22.31
N TYR A 53 1.86 5.79 -22.45
CA TYR A 53 2.41 6.74 -23.40
C TYR A 53 2.07 6.35 -24.85
N GLN A 54 2.06 5.05 -25.14
CA GLN A 54 1.65 4.54 -26.46
C GLN A 54 0.15 4.73 -26.74
N ASN A 55 -0.68 4.88 -25.70
CA ASN A 55 -2.12 5.15 -25.81
C ASN A 55 -2.44 6.65 -25.93
N SER A 56 -1.57 7.41 -26.61
CA SER A 56 -1.72 8.85 -26.90
C SER A 56 -3.00 9.23 -27.68
N ALA A 57 -3.78 8.26 -28.15
CA ALA A 57 -5.07 8.49 -28.82
C ALA A 57 -6.20 8.95 -27.86
N GLY A 58 -5.99 8.86 -26.54
CA GLY A 58 -6.93 9.33 -25.52
C GLY A 58 -6.63 10.75 -25.04
N SER A 59 -6.85 11.77 -25.88
CA SER A 59 -6.72 13.19 -25.52
C SER A 59 -7.86 13.64 -24.57
N GLY A 60 -7.81 13.18 -23.31
CA GLY A 60 -8.83 13.49 -22.31
C GLY A 60 -8.24 13.69 -20.91
N PRO A 61 -8.90 14.47 -20.03
CA PRO A 61 -8.39 14.85 -18.71
C PRO A 61 -7.99 13.65 -17.81
N THR A 62 -8.60 12.48 -18.03
CA THR A 62 -8.33 11.27 -17.26
C THR A 62 -6.98 10.64 -17.63
N TRP A 63 -6.56 10.71 -18.89
CA TRP A 63 -5.26 10.20 -19.33
C TRP A 63 -4.11 11.09 -18.86
N ASP A 64 -4.32 12.41 -18.87
CA ASP A 64 -3.37 13.36 -18.30
C ASP A 64 -3.19 13.12 -16.80
N ALA A 65 -4.28 12.86 -16.08
CA ALA A 65 -4.23 12.51 -14.66
C ALA A 65 -3.43 11.22 -14.41
N VAL A 66 -3.64 10.16 -15.21
CA VAL A 66 -2.89 8.90 -15.11
C VAL A 66 -1.39 9.13 -15.30
N ASN A 67 -1.02 9.85 -16.35
CA ASN A 67 0.38 10.15 -16.65
C ASN A 67 1.04 10.95 -15.51
N ASN A 68 0.37 12.00 -15.02
CA ASN A 68 0.86 12.80 -13.90
C ASN A 68 1.07 11.96 -12.64
N LEU A 69 0.13 11.04 -12.33
CA LEU A 69 0.25 10.16 -11.16
C LEU A 69 1.42 9.18 -11.28
N TRP A 70 1.65 8.64 -12.47
CA TRP A 70 2.77 7.73 -12.71
C TRP A 70 4.13 8.44 -12.67
N PHE A 71 4.23 9.63 -13.26
CA PHE A 71 5.41 10.47 -13.14
C PHE A 71 5.68 10.88 -11.69
N ALA A 72 4.65 11.34 -10.97
CA ALA A 72 4.80 11.71 -9.55
C ALA A 72 5.28 10.51 -8.72
N SER A 73 4.69 9.33 -8.92
CA SER A 73 5.13 8.10 -8.27
C SER A 73 6.60 7.78 -8.56
N LEU A 74 7.02 7.86 -9.83
CA LEU A 74 8.39 7.55 -10.25
C LEU A 74 9.40 8.53 -9.63
N VAL A 75 9.09 9.84 -9.65
CA VAL A 75 9.96 10.87 -9.07
C VAL A 75 10.09 10.68 -7.56
N LEU A 76 8.98 10.47 -6.84
CA LEU A 76 8.99 10.25 -5.39
C LEU A 76 9.73 8.96 -5.02
N SER A 77 9.58 7.91 -5.82
CA SER A 77 10.27 6.65 -5.61
C SER A 77 11.78 6.79 -5.84
N THR A 78 12.19 7.48 -6.90
CA THR A 78 13.61 7.79 -7.15
C THR A 78 14.17 8.64 -6.01
N ALA A 79 13.45 9.67 -5.55
CA ALA A 79 13.85 10.48 -4.41
C ALA A 79 14.02 9.65 -3.13
N SER A 80 13.12 8.69 -2.87
CA SER A 80 13.27 7.74 -1.76
C SER A 80 14.55 6.89 -1.90
N ALA A 81 14.84 6.39 -3.11
CA ALA A 81 16.03 5.57 -3.35
C ALA A 81 17.31 6.36 -3.11
N THR A 82 17.40 7.58 -3.64
CA THR A 82 18.54 8.48 -3.44
C THR A 82 18.70 8.85 -1.96
N ASN A 83 17.61 9.15 -1.25
CA ASN A 83 17.68 9.44 0.19
C ASN A 83 18.07 8.18 1.01
N GLY A 84 17.68 6.98 0.58
CA GLY A 84 18.12 5.73 1.19
C GLY A 84 19.62 5.50 1.03
N PHE A 85 20.16 5.68 -0.18
CA PHE A 85 21.61 5.58 -0.39
C PHE A 85 22.39 6.65 0.38
N LEU A 86 21.93 7.91 0.33
CA LEU A 86 22.56 8.99 1.06
C LEU A 86 22.54 8.73 2.57
N GLY A 87 21.42 8.23 3.11
CA GLY A 87 21.32 7.83 4.51
C GLY A 87 22.30 6.71 4.87
N ALA A 88 22.45 5.69 4.02
CA ALA A 88 23.42 4.62 4.23
C ALA A 88 24.87 5.14 4.24
N THR A 89 25.23 6.05 3.33
CA THR A 89 26.57 6.65 3.27
C THR A 89 26.82 7.55 4.49
N VAL A 90 25.87 8.39 4.88
CA VAL A 90 26.01 9.31 6.02
C VAL A 90 26.19 8.54 7.33
N TYR A 91 25.45 7.45 7.55
CA TYR A 91 25.57 6.61 8.75
C TYR A 91 26.85 5.75 8.79
N GLN A 92 27.53 5.59 7.66
CA GLN A 92 28.85 4.96 7.59
C GLN A 92 29.99 5.95 7.88
N SER A 93 29.77 7.26 7.73
CA SER A 93 30.80 8.26 7.94
C SER A 93 31.18 8.41 9.42
N PRO A 94 32.48 8.30 9.77
CA PRO A 94 32.94 8.41 11.16
C PRO A 94 32.72 9.80 11.77
N GLU A 95 32.60 10.84 10.95
CA GLU A 95 32.27 12.21 11.36
C GLU A 95 30.87 12.30 12.00
N TYR A 96 29.95 11.42 11.58
CA TYR A 96 28.59 11.37 12.11
C TYR A 96 28.52 10.67 13.48
N LEU A 97 29.50 9.84 13.83
CA LEU A 97 29.63 9.24 15.17
C LEU A 97 30.12 10.25 16.22
N SER A 98 30.77 11.33 15.79
CA SER A 98 31.28 12.37 16.68
C SER A 98 30.13 13.29 17.11
N ARG A 99 29.60 12.99 18.30
CA ARG A 99 28.55 13.73 19.00
C ARG A 99 28.86 15.24 19.04
N ALA A 100 28.07 16.03 18.34
CA ALA A 100 27.86 17.44 18.69
C ALA A 100 26.36 17.65 18.93
N ASN A 101 26.04 18.28 20.05
CA ASN A 101 24.71 18.63 20.56
C ASN A 101 24.00 19.70 19.69
N ASN A 102 24.19 19.64 18.38
CA ASN A 102 23.80 20.65 17.43
C ASN A 102 22.44 20.27 16.80
N LEU A 103 21.56 21.27 16.69
CA LEU A 103 20.24 21.16 16.06
C LEU A 103 20.30 20.54 14.66
N GLU A 104 21.36 20.85 13.91
CA GLU A 104 21.63 20.36 12.56
C GLU A 104 21.68 18.83 12.51
N TYR A 105 22.37 18.20 13.46
CA TYR A 105 22.48 16.73 13.51
C TYR A 105 21.11 16.08 13.79
N HIS A 106 20.30 16.69 14.66
CA HIS A 106 18.95 16.21 14.95
C HIS A 106 18.04 16.33 13.73
N LEU A 107 18.17 17.42 12.97
CA LEU A 107 17.43 17.63 11.72
C LEU A 107 17.81 16.61 10.65
N LEU A 108 19.10 16.37 10.43
CA LEU A 108 19.54 15.34 9.48
C LEU A 108 19.10 13.94 9.93
N GLN A 109 19.20 13.62 11.22
CA GLN A 109 18.75 12.33 11.74
C GLN A 109 17.23 12.14 11.56
N LEU A 110 16.43 13.18 11.80
CA LEU A 110 14.99 13.16 11.55
C LEU A 110 14.68 13.01 10.06
N TRP A 111 15.41 13.74 9.20
CA TRP A 111 15.27 13.72 7.75
C TRP A 111 15.51 12.31 7.20
N PHE A 112 16.67 11.71 7.47
CA PHE A 112 16.98 10.38 6.96
C PHE A 112 16.08 9.30 7.58
N SER A 113 15.66 9.44 8.83
CA SER A 113 14.75 8.47 9.44
C SER A 113 13.34 8.50 8.86
N THR A 114 12.87 9.65 8.34
CA THR A 114 11.45 9.86 8.02
C THR A 114 11.20 10.06 6.52
N CYS A 115 12.03 10.85 5.84
CA CYS A 115 11.82 11.24 4.44
C CYS A 115 11.87 10.07 3.45
N PRO A 116 12.85 9.14 3.48
CA PRO A 116 12.86 8.01 2.55
C PRO A 116 11.57 7.19 2.65
N SER A 117 11.16 6.85 3.88
CA SER A 117 9.95 6.07 4.10
C SER A 117 8.68 6.82 3.67
N PHE A 118 8.60 8.13 3.95
CA PHE A 118 7.46 8.96 3.54
C PHE A 118 7.35 9.10 2.01
N PHE A 119 8.46 9.36 1.32
CA PHE A 119 8.45 9.45 -0.15
C PHE A 119 8.09 8.11 -0.78
N LEU A 120 8.54 6.99 -0.22
CA LEU A 120 8.19 5.66 -0.70
C LEU A 120 6.70 5.35 -0.52
N THR A 121 6.11 5.68 0.63
CA THR A 121 4.67 5.44 0.87
C THR A 121 3.80 6.34 0.01
N LEU A 122 4.20 7.60 -0.17
CA LEU A 122 3.49 8.52 -1.06
C LEU A 122 3.60 8.08 -2.53
N ALA A 123 4.77 7.61 -2.98
CA ALA A 123 4.93 7.00 -4.30
C ALA A 123 3.98 5.81 -4.47
N GLY A 124 3.97 4.90 -3.48
CA GLY A 124 3.04 3.77 -3.39
C GLY A 124 1.58 4.18 -3.57
N ALA A 125 1.14 5.18 -2.83
CA ALA A 125 -0.23 5.69 -2.89
C ALA A 125 -0.57 6.30 -4.26
N MET A 126 0.31 7.14 -4.81
CA MET A 126 0.13 7.77 -6.12
C MET A 126 0.04 6.73 -7.25
N PHE A 127 0.88 5.70 -7.19
CA PHE A 127 0.85 4.59 -8.17
C PHE A 127 -0.46 3.80 -8.09
N LEU A 128 -0.91 3.44 -6.89
CA LEU A 128 -2.17 2.73 -6.69
C LEU A 128 -3.36 3.57 -7.19
N PHE A 129 -3.36 4.88 -6.91
CA PHE A 129 -4.38 5.78 -7.45
C PHE A 129 -4.30 5.90 -8.98
N GLY A 130 -3.08 5.92 -9.53
CA GLY A 130 -2.82 5.86 -10.97
C GLY A 130 -3.36 4.58 -11.61
N LEU A 131 -3.19 3.41 -10.96
CA LEU A 131 -3.74 2.13 -11.42
C LEU A 131 -5.27 2.15 -11.45
N CYS A 132 -5.93 2.66 -10.39
CA CYS A 132 -7.38 2.81 -10.40
C CYS A 132 -7.82 3.69 -11.58
N THR A 133 -7.23 4.88 -11.72
CA THR A 133 -7.57 5.84 -12.78
C THR A 133 -7.30 5.25 -14.18
N PHE A 134 -6.23 4.49 -14.34
CA PHE A 134 -5.89 3.80 -15.58
C PHE A 134 -6.96 2.78 -15.99
N THR A 135 -7.51 2.00 -15.06
CA THR A 135 -8.59 1.04 -15.39
C THR A 135 -9.89 1.70 -15.83
N PHE A 136 -10.15 2.94 -15.40
CA PHE A 136 -11.27 3.73 -15.89
C PHE A 136 -10.97 4.33 -17.27
N SER A 137 -9.75 4.83 -17.49
CA SER A 137 -9.36 5.51 -18.73
C SER A 137 -9.09 4.57 -19.91
N SER A 138 -8.65 3.34 -19.64
CA SER A 138 -8.28 2.35 -20.67
C SER A 138 -9.45 1.53 -21.22
N GLY A 139 -10.68 1.75 -20.74
CA GLY A 139 -11.85 1.04 -21.27
C GLY A 139 -11.84 -0.48 -21.05
N GLN A 140 -11.03 -0.97 -20.11
CA GLN A 140 -10.92 -2.40 -19.76
C GLN A 140 -12.27 -3.00 -19.35
N ASP A 141 -12.39 -4.33 -19.49
CA ASP A 141 -13.60 -5.07 -19.13
C ASP A 141 -14.04 -4.77 -17.69
N SER A 142 -15.36 -4.78 -17.48
CA SER A 142 -15.98 -4.38 -16.21
C SER A 142 -15.48 -5.20 -15.03
N LEU A 143 -15.18 -6.49 -15.25
CA LEU A 143 -14.59 -7.37 -14.25
C LEU A 143 -13.17 -6.92 -13.87
N THR A 144 -12.28 -6.71 -14.85
CA THR A 144 -10.90 -6.28 -14.61
C THR A 144 -10.86 -4.99 -13.79
N ARG A 145 -11.70 -4.02 -14.15
CA ARG A 145 -11.84 -2.76 -13.42
C ARG A 145 -12.27 -2.96 -11.97
N LEU A 146 -13.30 -3.78 -11.72
CA LEU A 146 -13.79 -4.06 -10.38
C LEU A 146 -12.70 -4.72 -9.52
N LEU A 147 -12.00 -5.71 -10.06
CA LEU A 147 -10.94 -6.42 -9.34
C LEU A 147 -9.76 -5.54 -9.01
N THR A 148 -9.27 -4.76 -9.98
CA THR A 148 -8.17 -3.84 -9.73
C THR A 148 -8.54 -2.83 -8.65
N VAL A 149 -9.75 -2.27 -8.67
CA VAL A 149 -10.20 -1.32 -7.62
C VAL A 149 -10.31 -2.01 -6.26
N LEU A 150 -10.88 -3.22 -6.18
CA LEU A 150 -11.01 -3.95 -4.91
C LEU A 150 -9.64 -4.30 -4.30
N PHE A 151 -8.74 -4.92 -5.08
CA PHE A 151 -7.42 -5.28 -4.58
C PHE A 151 -6.59 -4.04 -4.23
N THR A 152 -6.68 -2.98 -5.05
CA THR A 152 -5.98 -1.72 -4.79
C THR A 152 -6.50 -1.02 -3.54
N ALA A 153 -7.82 -0.95 -3.35
CA ALA A 153 -8.45 -0.35 -2.17
C ALA A 153 -8.11 -1.15 -0.90
N GLY A 154 -8.14 -2.48 -0.97
CA GLY A 154 -7.74 -3.35 0.13
C GLY A 154 -6.28 -3.14 0.52
N ASN A 155 -5.37 -3.21 -0.46
CA ASN A 155 -3.94 -3.07 -0.23
C ASN A 155 -3.57 -1.67 0.29
N SER A 156 -4.10 -0.60 -0.32
CA SER A 156 -3.85 0.78 0.13
C SER A 156 -4.33 1.03 1.56
N THR A 157 -5.48 0.48 1.95
CA THR A 157 -6.01 0.62 3.31
C THR A 157 -5.10 -0.02 4.35
N VAL A 158 -4.59 -1.22 4.06
CA VAL A 158 -3.65 -1.93 4.96
C VAL A 158 -2.34 -1.15 5.08
N LEU A 159 -1.77 -0.73 3.95
CA LEU A 159 -0.50 0.01 3.94
C LEU A 159 -0.61 1.33 4.71
N LEU A 160 -1.71 2.08 4.52
CA LEU A 160 -1.98 3.32 5.22
C LEU A 160 -2.11 3.09 6.74
N LEU A 161 -2.80 2.03 7.15
CA LEU A 161 -2.97 1.70 8.56
C LEU A 161 -1.65 1.31 9.23
N VAL A 162 -0.83 0.48 8.57
CA VAL A 162 0.51 0.12 9.06
C VAL A 162 1.39 1.37 9.18
N TYR A 163 1.34 2.27 8.19
CA TYR A 163 2.06 3.54 8.24
C TYR A 163 1.64 4.37 9.46
N PHE A 164 0.33 4.56 9.68
CA PHE A 164 -0.16 5.30 10.84
C PHE A 164 0.20 4.62 12.17
N MET A 165 0.18 3.29 12.24
CA MET A 165 0.63 2.55 13.42
C MET A 165 2.11 2.81 13.76
N VAL A 166 2.97 2.80 12.73
CA VAL A 166 4.41 2.96 12.90
C VAL A 166 4.76 4.41 13.23
N PHE A 167 4.17 5.40 12.54
CA PHE A 167 4.61 6.79 12.65
C PHE A 167 3.79 7.66 13.62
N SER A 168 2.55 7.30 13.95
CA SER A 168 1.72 8.09 14.87
C SER A 168 1.59 7.40 16.25
N PRO A 169 2.29 7.90 17.28
CA PRO A 169 2.17 7.36 18.64
C PRO A 169 0.76 7.57 19.20
N SER A 170 0.10 8.67 18.85
CA SER A 170 -1.30 8.96 19.22
C SER A 170 -2.25 7.93 18.60
N PHE A 171 -2.04 7.58 17.32
CA PHE A 171 -2.83 6.55 16.64
C PHE A 171 -2.57 5.17 17.25
N ARG A 172 -1.32 4.83 17.53
CA ARG A 172 -0.95 3.58 18.19
C ARG A 172 -1.63 3.42 19.55
N ALA A 173 -1.65 4.48 20.37
CA ALA A 173 -2.34 4.49 21.65
C ALA A 173 -3.86 4.37 21.51
N ALA A 174 -4.45 5.01 20.48
CA ALA A 174 -5.88 4.89 20.18
C ALA A 174 -6.27 3.47 19.71
N VAL A 175 -5.46 2.86 18.83
CA VAL A 175 -5.69 1.49 18.36
C VAL A 175 -5.57 0.48 19.50
N HIS A 176 -4.64 0.70 20.44
CA HIS A 176 -4.51 -0.20 21.59
C HIS A 176 -5.74 -0.17 22.51
N LYS A 177 -6.47 0.95 22.55
CA LYS A 177 -7.74 1.08 23.27
C LYS A 177 -8.93 0.44 22.54
N ILE A 178 -8.81 0.14 21.25
CA ILE A 178 -9.89 -0.42 20.44
C ILE A 178 -9.40 -1.72 19.78
N PRO A 179 -9.36 -2.86 20.52
CA PRO A 179 -8.86 -4.13 19.99
C PRO A 179 -9.68 -4.66 18.80
N PHE A 180 -10.92 -4.18 18.63
CA PHE A 180 -11.75 -4.44 17.47
C PHE A 180 -11.17 -3.87 16.17
N LEU A 181 -10.56 -2.67 16.20
CA LEU A 181 -9.98 -2.01 15.03
C LEU A 181 -8.76 -2.77 14.49
N MET A 182 -7.96 -3.33 15.40
CA MET A 182 -6.81 -4.15 15.03
C MET A 182 -7.24 -5.48 14.39
N LYS A 183 -8.25 -6.14 14.96
CA LYS A 183 -8.85 -7.35 14.37
C LYS A 183 -9.51 -7.03 13.03
N ALA A 184 -10.32 -5.98 12.96
CA ALA A 184 -10.99 -5.55 11.74
C ALA A 184 -10.00 -5.21 10.62
N SER A 185 -8.89 -4.53 10.92
CA SER A 185 -7.83 -4.25 9.95
C SER A 185 -7.09 -5.51 9.48
N LEU A 186 -6.89 -6.49 10.36
CA LEU A 186 -6.24 -7.75 10.00
C LEU A 186 -7.14 -8.56 9.07
N TYR A 187 -8.45 -8.59 9.34
CA TYR A 187 -9.43 -9.33 8.54
C TYR A 187 -9.93 -8.56 7.31
N ALA A 188 -9.87 -7.23 7.29
CA ALA A 188 -10.32 -6.39 6.18
C ALA A 188 -9.73 -6.77 4.81
N PRO A 189 -8.41 -6.98 4.63
CA PRO A 189 -7.87 -7.40 3.35
C PRO A 189 -8.36 -8.80 2.96
N PHE A 190 -8.47 -9.73 3.91
CA PHE A 190 -9.02 -11.07 3.62
C PHE A 190 -10.51 -11.02 3.26
N ILE A 191 -11.28 -10.15 3.90
CA ILE A 191 -12.68 -9.90 3.56
C ILE A 191 -12.76 -9.29 2.16
N VAL A 192 -11.97 -8.27 1.84
CA VAL A 192 -11.94 -7.66 0.50
C VAL A 192 -11.49 -8.65 -0.59
N ILE A 193 -10.51 -9.50 -0.30
CA ILE A 193 -10.04 -10.57 -1.20
C ILE A 193 -11.12 -11.65 -1.36
N ALA A 194 -11.76 -12.08 -0.28
CA ALA A 194 -12.85 -13.07 -0.32
C ALA A 194 -14.07 -12.52 -1.07
N LEU A 195 -14.40 -11.24 -0.87
CA LEU A 195 -15.41 -10.52 -1.64
C LEU A 195 -15.04 -10.51 -3.12
N GLY A 196 -13.81 -10.11 -3.45
CA GLY A 196 -13.30 -10.14 -4.82
C GLY A 196 -13.45 -11.52 -5.46
N TRP A 197 -13.11 -12.59 -4.74
CA TRP A 197 -13.32 -13.97 -5.20
C TRP A 197 -14.79 -14.35 -5.40
N CYS A 198 -15.69 -13.93 -4.51
CA CYS A 198 -17.13 -14.14 -4.68
C CYS A 198 -17.64 -13.42 -5.95
N PHE A 199 -17.16 -12.20 -6.21
CA PHE A 199 -17.51 -11.45 -7.42
C PHE A 199 -17.01 -12.12 -8.70
N ILE A 200 -15.77 -12.64 -8.71
CA ILE A 200 -15.21 -13.40 -9.85
C ILE A 200 -16.09 -14.61 -10.15
N PHE A 201 -16.44 -15.36 -9.10
CA PHE A 201 -17.22 -16.57 -9.25
C PHE A 201 -18.63 -16.30 -9.77
N ASP A 202 -19.25 -15.20 -9.33
CA ASP A 202 -20.58 -14.79 -9.81
C ASP A 202 -20.56 -14.41 -11.29
N TYR A 203 -19.56 -13.63 -11.69
CA TYR A 203 -19.40 -13.20 -13.08
C TYR A 203 -19.12 -14.37 -14.02
N ILE A 204 -18.26 -15.30 -13.61
CA ILE A 204 -17.96 -16.51 -14.38
C ILE A 204 -19.21 -17.40 -14.49
N ALA A 205 -19.99 -17.54 -13.42
CA ALA A 205 -21.22 -18.32 -13.43
C ALA A 205 -22.29 -17.72 -14.37
N ASP A 206 -22.41 -16.39 -14.39
CA ASP A 206 -23.31 -15.68 -15.30
C ASP A 206 -22.84 -15.73 -16.76
N SER A 207 -21.54 -15.59 -17.01
CA SER A 207 -20.96 -15.73 -18.35
C SER A 207 -21.07 -17.16 -18.92
N LEU A 208 -21.19 -18.18 -18.06
CA LEU A 208 -21.34 -19.58 -18.45
C LEU A 208 -22.80 -20.06 -18.45
N HIS A 209 -23.77 -19.16 -18.23
CA HIS A 209 -25.21 -19.48 -18.12
C HIS A 209 -25.51 -20.66 -17.17
N VAL A 210 -24.74 -20.78 -16.08
CA VAL A 210 -24.91 -21.88 -15.13
C VAL A 210 -26.15 -21.61 -14.27
N GLN A 211 -27.28 -22.26 -14.61
CA GLN A 211 -28.57 -22.11 -13.93
C GLN A 211 -28.58 -22.55 -12.45
N HIS A 212 -27.57 -23.26 -11.98
CA HIS A 212 -27.48 -23.73 -10.59
C HIS A 212 -26.21 -23.24 -9.89
N ARG A 213 -26.36 -22.14 -9.15
CA ARG A 213 -25.34 -21.66 -8.20
C ARG A 213 -25.36 -22.55 -6.95
N PRO A 214 -24.20 -22.97 -6.43
CA PRO A 214 -24.14 -23.87 -5.28
C PRO A 214 -24.59 -23.17 -3.98
N ARG A 215 -25.32 -23.89 -3.11
CA ARG A 215 -25.97 -23.33 -1.90
C ARG A 215 -25.01 -22.62 -0.93
N TRP A 216 -23.73 -22.99 -0.90
CA TRP A 216 -22.73 -22.32 -0.06
C TRP A 216 -22.44 -20.88 -0.52
N PHE A 217 -22.60 -20.60 -1.82
CA PHE A 217 -22.39 -19.28 -2.41
C PHE A 217 -23.45 -18.28 -1.96
N HIS A 218 -24.72 -18.71 -1.91
CA HIS A 218 -25.80 -17.89 -1.35
C HIS A 218 -25.60 -17.56 0.13
N LYS A 219 -25.10 -18.53 0.93
CA LYS A 219 -24.76 -18.28 2.32
C LYS A 219 -23.59 -17.30 2.47
N ALA A 220 -22.58 -17.38 1.60
CA ALA A 220 -21.43 -16.48 1.62
C ALA A 220 -21.84 -15.04 1.29
N THR A 221 -22.64 -14.82 0.24
CA THR A 221 -23.14 -13.48 -0.13
C THR A 221 -24.08 -12.90 0.92
N GLU A 222 -24.86 -13.73 1.61
CA GLU A 222 -25.71 -13.32 2.73
C GLU A 222 -24.89 -12.87 3.95
N ILE A 223 -23.84 -13.63 4.32
CA ILE A 223 -22.94 -13.28 5.44
C ILE A 223 -22.22 -11.95 5.15
N VAL A 224 -21.76 -11.79 3.91
CA VAL A 224 -21.18 -10.55 3.38
C VAL A 224 -22.17 -9.39 3.47
N GLY A 225 -23.42 -9.60 3.06
CA GLY A 225 -24.48 -8.59 3.15
C GLY A 225 -24.72 -8.14 4.59
N ARG A 226 -24.74 -9.08 5.55
CA ARG A 226 -24.89 -8.77 6.98
C ARG A 226 -23.68 -7.99 7.54
N LEU A 227 -22.47 -8.29 7.06
CA LEU A 227 -21.24 -7.55 7.42
C LEU A 227 -21.22 -6.13 6.84
N LEU A 228 -21.71 -5.93 5.61
CA LEU A 228 -21.81 -4.61 5.01
C LEU A 228 -22.95 -3.77 5.63
N ASP A 229 -24.00 -4.44 6.09
CA ASP A 229 -25.10 -3.83 6.86
C ASP A 229 -24.64 -3.33 8.23
N SER A 230 -23.75 -4.06 8.91
CA SER A 230 -23.19 -3.61 10.20
C SER A 230 -22.24 -2.40 10.05
N LEU A 231 -21.69 -2.19 8.85
CA LEU A 231 -20.86 -1.04 8.48
C LEU A 231 -21.66 0.16 7.95
N GLY A 232 -22.99 0.10 7.93
CA GLY A 232 -23.84 1.23 7.52
C GLY A 232 -23.89 1.48 6.00
N MET A 233 -23.33 0.60 5.17
CA MET A 233 -23.27 0.74 3.71
C MET A 233 -24.53 0.23 2.95
N ARG A 234 -25.68 0.19 3.63
CA ARG A 234 -26.96 -0.35 3.12
C ARG A 234 -27.37 0.13 1.74
N THR A 235 -27.13 1.40 1.43
CA THR A 235 -27.62 2.05 0.21
C THR A 235 -26.79 1.74 -1.03
N ALA A 236 -25.53 1.32 -0.87
CA ALA A 236 -24.66 0.91 -1.97
C ALA A 236 -24.94 -0.53 -2.38
N VAL A 237 -25.06 -1.42 -1.39
CA VAL A 237 -25.35 -2.86 -1.61
C VAL A 237 -26.77 -3.07 -2.14
N ARG A 238 -27.77 -2.33 -1.64
CA ARG A 238 -29.15 -2.44 -2.13
C ARG A 238 -29.29 -1.97 -3.58
N ARG A 239 -28.55 -0.93 -3.99
CA ARG A 239 -28.49 -0.50 -5.40
C ARG A 239 -27.79 -1.52 -6.29
N TRP A 240 -26.81 -2.24 -5.75
CA TRP A 240 -26.10 -3.29 -6.48
C TRP A 240 -26.96 -4.57 -6.63
N LEU A 241 -27.59 -5.06 -5.56
CA LEU A 241 -28.51 -6.21 -5.58
C LEU A 241 -29.71 -6.00 -6.50
N LEU A 242 -30.25 -4.78 -6.55
CA LEU A 242 -31.40 -4.46 -7.41
C LEU A 242 -31.00 -4.29 -8.89
N ARG A 243 -29.75 -3.91 -9.21
CA ARG A 243 -29.29 -3.90 -10.61
C ARG A 243 -29.20 -5.30 -11.23
N GLY A 244 -28.96 -6.33 -10.42
CA GLY A 244 -29.01 -7.73 -10.87
C GLY A 244 -30.41 -8.20 -11.25
N GLN A 245 -31.48 -7.63 -10.66
CA GLN A 245 -32.87 -8.01 -10.97
C GLN A 245 -33.49 -7.21 -12.12
N VAL A 246 -33.06 -5.97 -12.36
CA VAL A 246 -33.63 -5.12 -13.42
C VAL A 246 -33.29 -5.66 -14.83
N ASN A 247 -32.17 -6.36 -15.00
CA ASN A 247 -31.82 -7.00 -16.28
C ASN A 247 -32.53 -8.34 -16.54
N SER A 248 -33.29 -8.89 -15.58
CA SER A 248 -34.13 -10.09 -15.79
C SER A 248 -35.62 -9.78 -16.02
N GLY A 249 -36.00 -8.49 -16.08
CA GLY A 249 -37.40 -8.04 -16.08
C GLY A 249 -37.96 -7.50 -17.40
N VAL A 250 -37.24 -7.62 -18.53
CA VAL A 250 -37.73 -7.18 -19.84
C VAL A 250 -38.28 -8.38 -20.61
N TRP A 251 -39.49 -8.88 -20.29
CA TRP A 251 -40.28 -9.76 -21.17
C TRP A 251 -41.79 -9.89 -20.81
N PHE A 252 -42.39 -8.98 -20.04
CA PHE A 252 -43.86 -8.96 -19.87
C PHE A 252 -44.40 -7.52 -19.85
N SER A 253 -44.54 -6.95 -21.04
CA SER A 253 -45.48 -5.86 -21.37
C SER A 253 -45.53 -5.69 -22.89
N LEU A 254 -46.00 -6.74 -23.55
CA LEU A 254 -46.54 -6.72 -24.90
C LEU A 254 -47.86 -7.47 -24.82
N LEU A 255 -48.87 -6.80 -24.28
CA LEU A 255 -50.31 -7.08 -24.38
C LEU A 255 -51.01 -5.88 -23.74
N ASP A 256 -51.03 -4.79 -24.50
CA ASP A 256 -52.17 -3.89 -24.74
C ASP A 256 -51.80 -2.95 -25.90
#